data_AF-A0AA38G8U0-F1
#
_entry.id   AF-A0AA38G8U0-F1
#
_cell.length_a   1.000
_cell.length_b   1.000
_cell.length_c   1.000
_cell.angle_alpha   90.00
_cell.angle_beta   90.00
_cell.angle_gamma   90.00
#
_symmetry.space_group_name_H-M   'P 1'
#
loop_
_entity.id
_entity.type
_entity.pdbx_description
1 polymer ?
#
loop_
_entity_poly.entity_id
_entity_poly.type
_entity_poly.pdbx_seq_one_letter_code
_entity_poly.pdbx_strand_id
1 'polypeptide(L)' 'MLTSGIIKPLDESKWVSPMVISIKKDGQIRICLDYRELNVACVTDPFPTPFSKEILEGIA' A
#
# COMPACT_ATOMS: atom_id res chain seq x y z
N MET A 1 -12.18 2.07 8.21
CA MET A 1 -10.81 2.50 8.59
C MET A 1 -10.76 3.11 9.98
N LEU A 2 -11.49 4.20 10.27
CA LEU A 2 -11.56 4.76 11.63
C LEU A 2 -12.23 3.80 12.63
N THR A 3 -13.48 3.41 12.38
CA THR A 3 -14.22 2.48 13.26
C THR A 3 -13.56 1.11 13.37
N SER A 4 -12.86 0.68 12.32
CA SER A 4 -12.14 -0.59 12.28
C SER A 4 -10.75 -0.53 12.94
N GLY A 5 -10.34 0.62 13.49
CA GLY A 5 -9.05 0.79 14.18
C GLY A 5 -7.81 0.77 13.28
N ILE A 6 -7.97 0.91 11.96
CA ILE A 6 -6.85 0.87 11.00
C ILE A 6 -6.13 2.23 10.95
N ILE A 7 -6.89 3.33 11.06
CA ILE A 7 -6.36 4.70 11.09
C ILE A 7 -6.92 5.43 12.31
N LYS A 8 -6.23 6.50 12.74
CA LYS A 8 -6.66 7.39 13.81
C LYS A 8 -6.46 8.85 13.40
N PRO A 9 -7.26 9.79 13.94
CA PRO A 9 -6.97 11.21 13.76
C PRO A 9 -5.63 11.56 14.40
N LEU A 10 -4.95 12.52 13.79
CA LEU A 10 -3.68 13.08 14.25
C LEU A 10 -3.74 14.58 14.00
N ASP A 11 -3.44 15.38 15.03
CA ASP A 11 -3.56 16.83 14.96
C ASP A 11 -2.47 17.44 14.06
N GLU A 12 -1.23 16.94 14.17
CA GLU A 12 -0.09 17.41 13.37
C GLU A 12 0.88 16.26 13.01
N SER A 13 1.45 16.34 11.80
CA SER A 13 2.51 15.45 11.35
C SER A 13 3.53 16.20 10.50
N LYS A 14 4.81 15.89 10.70
CA LYS A 14 5.90 16.35 9.81
C LYS A 14 5.90 15.62 8.46
N TRP A 15 5.22 14.49 8.38
CA TRP A 15 5.14 13.64 7.19
C TRP A 15 3.70 13.56 6.72
N VAL A 16 3.45 13.96 5.48
CA VAL A 16 2.12 13.92 4.85
C VAL A 16 2.28 13.41 3.43
N SER A 17 1.43 12.45 3.05
CA SER A 17 1.33 11.96 1.68
C SER A 17 -0.01 12.38 1.09
N PRO A 18 -0.07 12.90 -0.15
CA PRO A 18 -1.32 13.26 -0.79
C PRO A 18 -2.27 12.07 -0.92
N MET A 19 -3.57 12.34 -0.78
CA MET A 19 -4.63 11.35 -1.00
C MET A 19 -5.07 11.34 -2.46
N VAL A 20 -5.15 10.14 -3.03
CA VAL A 20 -5.56 9.89 -4.42
C VAL A 20 -6.82 9.05 -4.41
N ILE A 21 -7.82 9.46 -5.18
CA ILE A 21 -9.09 8.75 -5.29
C ILE A 21 -9.10 7.97 -6.60
N SER A 22 -9.43 6.68 -6.53
CA SER A 22 -9.64 5.83 -7.70
C SER A 22 -11.00 5.14 -7.60
N ILE A 23 -11.63 4.85 -8.74
CA ILE A 23 -12.89 4.12 -8.81
C ILE A 23 -12.59 2.70 -9.25
N LYS A 24 -13.02 1.72 -8.45
CA LYS A 24 -12.92 0.30 -8.80
C LYS A 24 -13.90 -0.03 -9.93
N LYS A 25 -13.70 -1.20 -10.57
CA LYS A 25 -14.60 -1.70 -11.62
C LYS A 25 -16.06 -1.86 -11.17
N ASP A 26 -16.27 -2.12 -9.89
CA ASP A 26 -17.60 -2.25 -9.26
C ASP A 26 -18.23 -0.89 -8.88
N GLY A 27 -17.61 0.23 -9.24
CA GLY A 27 -18.07 1.57 -8.91
C GLY A 27 -17.71 2.04 -7.50
N GLN A 28 -17.11 1.18 -6.66
CA GLN A 28 -16.71 1.58 -5.30
C GLN A 28 -15.51 2.52 -5.34
N ILE A 29 -15.49 3.47 -4.40
CA ILE A 29 -14.33 4.34 -4.19
C ILE A 29 -13.21 3.54 -3.52
N ARG A 30 -11.99 3.69 -4.04
CA ARG A 30 -10.75 3.25 -3.41
C ARG A 30 -9.88 4.46 -3.14
N ILE A 31 -9.68 4.73 -1.86
CA ILE A 31 -8.75 5.73 -1.37
C ILE A 31 -7.34 5.13 -1.42
N CYS A 32 -6.43 5.82 -2.09
CA CYS A 32 -5.01 5.52 -2.17
C CYS A 32 -4.23 6.70 -1.57
N LEU A 33 -3.01 6.44 -1.11
CA LEU A 33 -2.07 7.47 -0.67
C LEU A 33 -0.86 7.43 -1.58
N ASP A 34 -0.38 8.60 -1.99
CA ASP A 34 0.82 8.71 -2.82
C ASP A 34 2.08 8.64 -1.96
N TYR A 35 2.59 7.42 -1.76
CA TYR A 35 3.78 7.16 -0.95
C TYR A 35 5.09 7.23 -1.74
N ARG A 36 5.13 7.83 -2.93
CA ARG A 36 6.36 7.82 -3.77
C ARG A 36 7.57 8.42 -3.04
N GLU A 37 7.42 9.58 -2.40
CA GLU A 37 8.51 10.21 -1.65
C GLU A 37 8.88 9.41 -0.40
N LEU A 38 7.88 8.86 0.31
CA LEU A 38 8.09 8.00 1.47
C LEU A 38 8.89 6.74 1.09
N ASN A 39 8.55 6.10 -0.02
CA ASN A 39 9.23 4.90 -0.50
C ASN A 39 10.70 5.15 -0.85
N VAL A 40 11.05 6.36 -1.33
CA VAL A 40 12.44 6.76 -1.58
C VAL A 40 13.21 7.02 -0.27
N ALA A 41 12.53 7.55 0.75
CA ALA A 41 13.13 7.82 2.04
C ALA A 41 13.33 6.56 2.90
N CYS A 42 12.54 5.50 2.68
CA CYS A 42 12.65 4.25 3.42
C CYS A 42 13.76 3.34 2.86
N VAL A 43 14.48 2.68 3.76
CA VAL A 43 15.40 1.59 3.39
C VAL A 43 14.57 0.38 2.97
N THR A 44 14.82 -0.14 1.78
CA THR A 44 14.16 -1.35 1.27
C THR A 44 14.71 -2.60 1.98
N ASP A 45 13.81 -3.44 2.50
CA ASP A 45 14.14 -4.76 3.07
C ASP A 45 13.49 -5.86 2.21
N PRO A 46 14.16 -6.34 1.15
CA PRO A 46 13.57 -7.29 0.23
C PRO A 46 13.50 -8.69 0.83
N PHE A 47 12.29 -9.21 1.03
CA PHE A 47 12.07 -10.63 1.29
C PHE A 47 11.94 -11.41 -0.03
N PRO A 48 12.64 -12.55 -0.19
CA PRO A 48 12.57 -13.34 -1.42
C PRO A 48 11.13 -13.80 -1.66
N THR A 49 10.51 -13.25 -2.68
CA THR A 49 9.18 -13.65 -3.13
C THR A 49 9.34 -14.37 -4.46
N PRO A 50 9.06 -15.68 -4.54
CA PRO A 50 9.26 -16.44 -5.75
C PRO A 50 8.32 -15.95 -6.86
N PHE A 51 8.78 -16.04 -8.10
CA PHE A 51 7.94 -15.81 -9.25
C PHE A 51 6.89 -16.92 -9.37
N SER A 52 5.74 -16.58 -9.95
CA SER A 52 4.66 -17.56 -10.17
C SER A 52 5.14 -18.80 -10.94
N LYS A 53 6.11 -18.65 -11.85
CA LYS A 53 6.72 -19.76 -12.58
C LYS A 53 7.49 -20.72 -11.66
N GLU A 54 8.32 -20.17 -10.76
CA GLU A 54 9.11 -20.96 -9.80
C GLU A 54 8.20 -21.73 -8.84
N ILE A 55 7.07 -21.13 -8.44
CA ILE A 55 6.05 -21.81 -7.64
C ILE A 55 5.42 -22.97 -8.43
N LEU A 56 5.06 -22.76 -9.70
CA LEU A 56 4.40 -23.78 -10.52
C LEU A 56 5.31 -24.97 -10.85
N GLU A 57 6.60 -24.71 -11.12
CA GLU A 57 7.59 -25.77 -11.37
C GLU A 57 7.82 -26.66 -10.14
N GLY A 58 7.69 -26.12 -8.93
CA GLY A 58 7.83 -26.90 -7.70
C GLY A 58 6.63 -27.81 -7.35
N ILE A 59 5.52 -27.72 -8.09
CA ILE A 59 4.31 -28.53 -7.88
C ILE A 59 4.22 -29.70 -8.88
N ALA A 60 4.98 -29.66 -9.98
CA ALA A 60 4.96 -30.64 -11.06
C ALA A 60 5.76 -31.92 -10.76
#